data_AF-A0A7C3X8E8-F1
#
_entry.id   AF-A0A7C3X8E8-F1
#
_cell.length_a   1.000
_cell.length_b   1.000
_cell.length_c   1.000
_cell.angle_alpha   90.00
_cell.angle_beta   90.00
_cell.angle_gamma   90.00
#
_symmetry.space_group_name_H-M   'P 1'
#
loop_
_entity.id
_entity.type
_entity.pdbx_description
1 polymer ?
#
loop_
_entity_poly.entity_id
_entity_poly.type
_entity_poly.pdbx_seq_one_letter_code
_entity_poly.pdbx_strand_id
1 'polypeptide(L)'
;MDSMRNVIRECVEQYEGTHEGEERVYQSSIMKARQLDLEAVTRKDIEEVVKPFLYQWGKMGRALGGSKPWIENVARIVPSQAGLLGRYRGMKLGQADLPQEEENIKGLYELLSQEGLLGPVGAAKCLHLFCPGFFPLWDTAIAEAAQKERNVRVLNERSSEDFYQFAGQVQRFIGGNLALIQDLGKKYNKTEVKIVDEVLWWVTQRPLFLIL
;
A
#
# COMPACT_ATOMS: atom_id res chain seq x y z
N MET A 1 -24.02 14.68 2.53
CA MET A 1 -22.56 14.83 2.74
C MET A 1 -22.15 14.45 4.16
N ASP A 2 -22.88 14.82 5.21
CA ASP A 2 -22.53 14.45 6.60
C ASP A 2 -22.57 12.93 6.87
N SER A 3 -23.46 12.19 6.19
CA SER A 3 -23.54 10.73 6.32
C SER A 3 -22.25 10.01 5.88
N MET A 4 -21.63 10.39 4.74
CA MET A 4 -20.40 9.74 4.26
C MET A 4 -19.20 10.00 5.18
N ARG A 5 -19.08 11.24 5.68
CA ARG A 5 -18.02 11.61 6.61
C ARG A 5 -18.10 10.83 7.93
N ASN A 6 -19.31 10.59 8.42
CA ASN A 6 -19.53 9.76 9.60
C ASN A 6 -19.14 8.30 9.33
N VAL A 7 -19.53 7.75 8.17
CA VAL A 7 -19.15 6.38 7.79
C VAL A 7 -17.63 6.22 7.72
N ILE A 8 -16.90 7.16 7.10
CA ILE A 8 -15.42 7.13 7.05
C ILE A 8 -14.83 7.12 8.47
N ARG A 9 -15.34 7.99 9.35
CA ARG A 9 -14.88 8.08 10.74
C ARG A 9 -15.13 6.77 11.49
N GLU A 10 -16.33 6.21 11.36
CA GLU A 10 -16.70 4.94 11.99
C GLU A 10 -15.81 3.78 11.52
N CYS A 11 -15.51 3.69 10.22
CA CYS A 11 -14.62 2.67 9.68
C CYS A 11 -13.23 2.72 10.33
N VAL A 12 -12.64 3.93 10.41
CA VAL A 12 -11.32 4.13 11.02
C VAL A 12 -11.36 3.85 12.51
N GLU A 13 -12.34 4.39 13.24
CA GLU A 13 -12.48 4.18 14.69
C GLU A 13 -12.66 2.69 15.06
N GLN A 14 -13.40 1.93 14.23
CA GLN A 14 -13.56 0.49 14.41
C GLN A 14 -12.27 -0.28 14.11
N TYR A 15 -11.54 0.10 13.06
CA TYR A 15 -10.23 -0.50 12.76
C TYR A 15 -9.25 -0.30 13.93
N GLU A 16 -9.15 0.93 14.43
CA GLU A 16 -8.26 1.29 15.54
C GLU A 16 -8.58 0.51 16.83
N GLY A 17 -9.87 0.33 17.13
CA GLY A 17 -10.30 -0.42 18.31
C GLY A 17 -10.05 -1.94 18.24
N THR A 18 -9.75 -2.48 17.05
CA THR A 18 -9.65 -3.93 16.82
C THR A 18 -8.25 -4.41 16.44
N HIS A 19 -7.40 -3.55 15.89
CA HIS A 19 -6.11 -3.96 15.29
C HIS A 19 -4.85 -3.37 15.96
N GLU A 20 -4.94 -2.93 17.23
CA GLU A 20 -3.83 -2.27 17.94
C GLU A 20 -2.50 -3.07 17.89
N GLY A 21 -2.56 -4.40 17.98
CA GLY A 21 -1.37 -5.26 17.92
C GLY A 21 -0.72 -5.32 16.54
N GLU A 22 -1.51 -5.36 15.47
CA GLU A 22 -0.99 -5.38 14.10
C GLU A 22 -0.42 -4.03 13.69
N GLU A 23 -1.03 -2.94 14.18
CA GLU A 23 -0.57 -1.58 13.95
C GLU A 23 0.86 -1.36 14.49
N ARG A 24 1.21 -1.95 15.63
CA ARG A 24 2.58 -1.86 16.18
C ARG A 24 3.61 -2.48 15.25
N VAL A 25 3.28 -3.59 14.59
CA VAL A 25 4.16 -4.24 13.61
C VAL A 25 4.31 -3.36 12.37
N TYR A 26 3.20 -2.83 11.86
CA TYR A 26 3.19 -1.89 10.73
C TYR A 26 4.11 -0.68 11.01
N GLN A 27 3.87 0.05 12.10
CA GLN A 27 4.62 1.26 12.43
C GLN A 27 6.12 0.98 12.63
N SER A 28 6.46 -0.10 13.34
CA SER A 28 7.85 -0.51 13.55
C SER A 28 8.57 -0.78 12.23
N SER A 29 7.91 -1.50 11.30
CA SER A 29 8.46 -1.76 9.97
C SER A 29 8.62 -0.49 9.12
N ILE A 30 7.63 0.41 9.11
CA ILE A 30 7.73 1.69 8.41
C ILE A 30 8.91 2.52 8.95
N MET A 31 9.05 2.61 10.27
CA MET A 31 10.13 3.37 10.90
C MET A 31 11.51 2.82 10.55
N LYS A 32 11.69 1.49 10.57
CA LYS A 32 12.93 0.85 10.14
C LYS A 32 13.20 1.08 8.65
N ALA A 33 12.20 0.93 7.79
CA ALA A 33 12.35 1.13 6.35
C ALA A 33 12.75 2.57 5.98
N ARG A 34 12.24 3.56 6.71
CA ARG A 34 12.63 4.97 6.55
C ARG A 34 14.09 5.25 6.89
N GLN A 35 14.69 4.46 7.78
CA GLN A 35 16.09 4.60 8.19
C GLN A 35 17.06 3.94 7.22
N LEU A 36 16.58 3.11 6.29
CA LEU A 36 17.41 2.49 5.28
C LEU A 36 17.89 3.52 4.25
N ASP A 37 19.20 3.49 3.99
CA ASP A 37 19.81 4.07 2.81
C ASP A 37 19.43 3.21 1.60
N LEU A 38 18.61 3.78 0.71
CA LEU A 38 18.08 3.06 -0.45
C LEU A 38 19.18 2.63 -1.41
N GLU A 39 20.28 3.38 -1.52
CA GLU A 39 21.40 3.08 -2.43
C GLU A 39 22.27 1.92 -1.92
N ALA A 40 22.21 1.65 -0.62
CA ALA A 40 23.04 0.66 0.06
C ALA A 40 22.23 -0.50 0.68
N VAL A 41 20.95 -0.66 0.32
CA VAL A 41 20.11 -1.74 0.84
C VAL A 41 20.73 -3.10 0.53
N THR A 42 20.88 -3.90 1.58
CA THR A 42 21.47 -5.24 1.52
C THR A 42 20.40 -6.32 1.73
N ARG A 43 20.79 -7.57 1.45
CA ARG A 43 20.02 -8.77 1.82
C ARG A 43 19.59 -8.77 3.30
N LYS A 44 20.48 -8.34 4.20
CA LYS A 44 20.21 -8.30 5.64
C LYS A 44 19.10 -7.31 5.96
N ASP A 45 19.10 -6.14 5.32
CA ASP A 45 18.05 -5.14 5.49
C ASP A 45 16.68 -5.67 5.03
N ILE A 46 16.64 -6.41 3.92
CA ILE A 46 15.41 -7.07 3.46
C ILE A 46 14.94 -8.13 4.47
N GLU A 47 15.85 -8.93 5.03
CA GLU A 47 15.53 -9.94 6.05
C GLU A 47 15.03 -9.34 7.37
N GLU A 48 15.55 -8.18 7.78
CA GLU A 48 15.25 -7.55 9.07
C GLU A 48 14.11 -6.53 9.03
N VAL A 49 13.81 -5.98 7.85
CA VAL A 49 12.81 -4.90 7.68
C VAL A 49 11.64 -5.34 6.81
N VAL A 50 11.91 -5.76 5.57
CA VAL A 50 10.88 -6.07 4.58
C VAL A 50 10.19 -7.40 4.89
N LYS A 51 10.97 -8.43 5.22
CA LYS A 51 10.42 -9.76 5.51
C LYS A 51 9.46 -9.76 6.71
N PRO A 52 9.78 -9.15 7.88
CA PRO A 52 8.82 -9.06 8.98
C PRO A 52 7.54 -8.33 8.57
N PHE A 53 7.66 -7.24 7.81
CA PHE A 53 6.49 -6.51 7.31
C PHE A 53 5.59 -7.41 6.45
N LEU A 54 6.15 -8.09 5.45
CA LEU A 54 5.37 -8.95 4.56
C LEU A 54 4.80 -10.19 5.27
N TYR A 55 5.55 -10.81 6.20
CA TYR A 55 5.13 -12.04 6.85
C TYR A 55 4.18 -11.80 8.03
N GLN A 56 4.51 -10.88 8.93
CA GLN A 56 3.79 -10.69 10.20
C GLN A 56 2.59 -9.77 10.04
N TRP A 57 2.79 -8.61 9.42
CA TRP A 57 1.70 -7.67 9.13
C TRP A 57 0.97 -8.07 7.84
N GLY A 58 1.74 -8.30 6.76
CA GLY A 58 1.19 -8.61 5.45
C GLY A 58 0.57 -10.01 5.28
N LYS A 59 0.76 -10.91 6.27
CA LYS A 59 0.33 -12.32 6.30
C LYS A 59 0.74 -13.12 5.06
N MET A 60 1.86 -12.77 4.43
CA MET A 60 2.30 -13.35 3.15
C MET A 60 3.12 -14.64 3.28
N GLY A 61 3.19 -15.26 4.45
CA GLY A 61 4.03 -16.44 4.68
C GLY A 61 3.72 -17.63 3.75
N ARG A 62 2.44 -17.83 3.37
CA ARG A 62 2.05 -18.85 2.38
C ARG A 62 2.47 -18.48 0.95
N ALA A 63 2.28 -17.23 0.55
CA ALA A 63 2.50 -16.78 -0.83
C ALA A 63 3.99 -16.68 -1.18
N LEU A 64 4.81 -16.21 -0.24
CA LEU A 64 6.26 -16.08 -0.43
C LEU A 64 7.01 -17.37 -0.09
N GLY A 65 6.33 -18.35 0.51
CA GLY A 65 6.89 -19.64 0.91
C GLY A 65 8.09 -19.51 1.84
N GLY A 66 8.88 -20.57 1.93
CA GLY A 66 10.19 -20.56 2.62
C GLY A 66 11.37 -20.19 1.73
N SER A 67 11.14 -20.01 0.41
CA SER A 67 12.24 -19.77 -0.53
C SER A 67 12.75 -18.33 -0.38
N LYS A 68 14.07 -18.20 -0.34
CA LYS A 68 14.79 -16.92 -0.22
C LYS A 68 15.07 -16.14 -1.53
N PRO A 69 14.78 -16.62 -2.78
CA PRO A 69 15.13 -15.88 -4.00
C PRO A 69 14.55 -14.46 -4.07
N TRP A 70 13.34 -14.24 -3.56
CA TRP A 70 12.72 -12.92 -3.56
C TRP A 70 13.52 -11.91 -2.73
N ILE A 71 14.18 -12.36 -1.65
CA ILE A 71 14.98 -11.49 -0.77
C ILE A 71 16.16 -10.91 -1.55
N GLU A 72 16.89 -11.75 -2.29
CA GLU A 72 18.01 -11.32 -3.11
C GLU A 72 17.56 -10.37 -4.22
N ASN A 73 16.43 -10.68 -4.85
CA ASN A 73 15.89 -9.85 -5.91
C ASN A 73 15.44 -8.47 -5.40
N VAL A 74 14.75 -8.39 -4.25
CA VAL A 74 14.41 -7.10 -3.65
C VAL A 74 15.67 -6.34 -3.23
N ALA A 75 16.66 -7.02 -2.65
CA ALA A 75 17.95 -6.42 -2.28
C ALA A 75 18.74 -5.88 -3.49
N ARG A 76 18.50 -6.44 -4.69
CA ARG A 76 19.08 -5.94 -5.95
C ARG A 76 18.25 -4.80 -6.56
N ILE A 77 16.92 -4.94 -6.54
CA ILE A 77 16.00 -3.99 -7.17
C ILE A 77 16.00 -2.65 -6.42
N VAL A 78 15.94 -2.66 -5.09
CA VAL A 78 15.80 -1.44 -4.29
C VAL A 78 16.96 -0.45 -4.54
N PRO A 79 18.25 -0.86 -4.48
CA PRO A 79 19.35 0.02 -4.86
C PRO A 79 19.29 0.50 -6.30
N SER A 80 18.95 -0.38 -7.25
CA SER A 80 18.84 0.02 -8.66
C SER A 80 17.74 1.04 -8.95
N GLN A 81 16.76 1.16 -8.04
CA GLN A 81 15.63 2.08 -8.13
C GLN A 81 15.66 3.17 -7.05
N ALA A 82 16.79 3.34 -6.36
CA ALA A 82 16.91 4.20 -5.18
C ALA A 82 16.52 5.65 -5.47
N GLY A 83 16.92 6.20 -6.63
CA GLY A 83 16.55 7.57 -7.02
C GLY A 83 15.03 7.77 -7.16
N LEU A 84 14.34 6.80 -7.75
CA LEU A 84 12.89 6.87 -7.95
C LEU A 84 12.13 6.63 -6.64
N LEU A 85 12.52 5.62 -5.85
CA LEU A 85 11.97 5.36 -4.52
C LEU A 85 12.23 6.53 -3.55
N GLY A 86 13.41 7.15 -3.64
CA GLY A 86 13.77 8.33 -2.86
C GLY A 86 12.86 9.52 -3.16
N ARG A 87 12.56 9.78 -4.44
CA ARG A 87 11.54 10.77 -4.83
C ARG A 87 10.19 10.46 -4.20
N TYR A 88 9.68 9.24 -4.34
CA TYR A 88 8.35 8.88 -3.81
C TYR A 88 8.27 8.86 -2.29
N ARG A 89 9.38 8.60 -1.57
CA ARG A 89 9.44 8.67 -0.11
C ARG A 89 9.09 10.06 0.42
N GLY A 90 9.39 11.13 -0.35
CA GLY A 90 9.07 12.51 -0.01
C GLY A 90 7.71 13.00 -0.54
N MET A 91 7.03 12.21 -1.38
CA MET A 91 5.78 12.61 -2.02
C MET A 91 4.55 12.11 -1.25
N LYS A 92 3.42 12.81 -1.43
CA LYS A 92 2.10 12.40 -0.96
C LYS A 92 1.20 12.10 -2.15
N LEU A 93 0.53 10.95 -2.13
CA LEU A 93 -0.37 10.56 -3.22
C LEU A 93 -1.44 11.61 -3.48
N GLY A 94 -2.06 12.16 -2.43
CA GLY A 94 -3.11 13.18 -2.55
C GLY A 94 -2.68 14.50 -3.21
N GLN A 95 -1.38 14.71 -3.43
CA GLN A 95 -0.82 15.94 -4.01
C GLN A 95 -0.05 15.70 -5.32
N ALA A 96 0.09 14.45 -5.75
CA ALA A 96 0.90 14.08 -6.89
C ALA A 96 0.18 14.31 -8.23
N ASP A 97 0.93 14.62 -9.29
CA ASP A 97 0.44 14.60 -10.67
C ASP A 97 0.56 13.16 -11.20
N LEU A 98 -0.46 12.33 -10.93
CA LEU A 98 -0.43 10.89 -11.28
C LEU A 98 -0.18 10.61 -12.77
N PRO A 99 -0.80 11.34 -13.72
CA PRO A 99 -0.49 11.18 -15.14
C PRO A 99 1.01 11.30 -15.49
N GLN A 100 1.75 12.18 -14.82
CA GLN A 100 3.20 12.33 -15.04
C GLN A 100 4.02 11.19 -14.42
N GLU A 101 3.45 10.44 -13.49
CA GLU A 101 4.13 9.34 -12.78
C GLU A 101 3.70 7.96 -13.28
N GLU A 102 2.82 7.88 -14.28
CA GLU A 102 2.19 6.65 -14.73
C GLU A 102 3.20 5.54 -15.09
N GLU A 103 4.15 5.84 -15.99
CA GLU A 103 5.14 4.86 -16.43
C GLU A 103 6.04 4.40 -15.28
N ASN A 104 6.44 5.32 -14.40
CA ASN A 104 7.29 5.03 -13.25
C ASN A 104 6.58 4.13 -12.22
N ILE A 105 5.30 4.43 -11.92
CA ILE A 105 4.48 3.63 -11.00
C ILE A 105 4.31 2.22 -11.55
N LYS A 106 3.93 2.10 -12.83
CA LYS A 106 3.72 0.81 -13.49
C LYS A 106 5.01 0.00 -13.54
N GLY A 107 6.12 0.63 -13.94
CA GLY A 107 7.42 -0.02 -14.03
C GLY A 107 7.92 -0.55 -12.68
N LEU A 108 7.84 0.26 -11.62
CA LEU A 108 8.21 -0.20 -10.27
C LEU A 108 7.36 -1.36 -9.78
N TYR A 109 6.04 -1.27 -9.99
CA TYR A 109 5.13 -2.32 -9.60
C TYR A 109 5.43 -3.62 -10.36
N GLU A 110 5.57 -3.54 -11.69
CA GLU A 110 5.85 -4.69 -12.55
C GLU A 110 7.18 -5.37 -12.23
N LEU A 111 8.23 -4.58 -11.95
CA LEU A 111 9.53 -5.09 -11.53
C LEU A 111 9.45 -5.96 -10.27
N LEU A 112 8.55 -5.62 -9.34
CA LEU A 112 8.38 -6.33 -8.08
C LEU A 112 7.31 -7.42 -8.14
N SER A 113 6.31 -7.28 -9.01
CA SER A 113 5.13 -8.16 -9.06
C SER A 113 5.34 -9.45 -9.85
N GLN A 114 6.52 -9.65 -10.44
CA GLN A 114 6.84 -10.84 -11.24
C GLN A 114 6.59 -12.14 -10.44
N GLU A 115 6.17 -13.19 -11.16
CA GLU A 115 6.00 -14.51 -10.57
C GLU A 115 7.33 -15.04 -10.03
N GLY A 116 7.31 -15.66 -8.84
CA GLY A 116 8.52 -16.10 -8.14
C GLY A 116 9.31 -14.97 -7.44
N LEU A 117 8.86 -13.71 -7.55
CA LEU A 117 9.36 -12.59 -6.76
C LEU A 117 8.42 -12.31 -5.57
N LEU A 118 7.62 -11.23 -5.62
CA LEU A 118 6.67 -10.89 -4.56
C LEU A 118 5.22 -11.17 -4.95
N GLY A 119 4.96 -11.34 -6.25
CA GLY A 119 3.61 -11.29 -6.79
C GLY A 119 2.93 -9.92 -6.61
N PRO A 120 1.73 -9.74 -7.17
CA PRO A 120 0.98 -8.48 -7.13
C PRO A 120 0.84 -7.81 -5.76
N VAL A 121 0.30 -8.55 -4.79
CA VAL A 121 0.03 -8.04 -3.44
C VAL A 121 1.33 -7.73 -2.70
N GLY A 122 2.35 -8.55 -2.88
CA GLY A 122 3.65 -8.34 -2.24
C GLY A 122 4.39 -7.13 -2.81
N ALA A 123 4.28 -6.89 -4.12
CA ALA A 123 4.82 -5.71 -4.76
C ALA A 123 4.21 -4.42 -4.20
N ALA A 124 2.87 -4.34 -4.15
CA ALA A 124 2.18 -3.18 -3.56
C ALA A 124 2.57 -2.94 -2.09
N LYS A 125 2.61 -4.00 -1.27
CA LYS A 125 3.04 -3.91 0.14
C LYS A 125 4.50 -3.48 0.28
N CYS A 126 5.40 -3.99 -0.57
CA CYS A 126 6.81 -3.61 -0.57
C CYS A 126 7.00 -2.14 -0.96
N LEU A 127 6.33 -1.66 -2.01
CA LEU A 127 6.34 -0.26 -2.41
C LEU A 127 5.79 0.65 -1.31
N HIS A 128 4.68 0.25 -0.68
CA HIS A 128 4.10 0.98 0.44
C HIS A 128 5.05 1.07 1.63
N LEU A 129 5.75 -0.01 1.98
CA LEU A 129 6.73 -0.02 3.07
C LEU A 129 7.81 1.06 2.86
N PHE A 130 8.32 1.19 1.64
CA PHE A 130 9.35 2.18 1.33
C PHE A 130 8.81 3.61 1.15
N CYS A 131 7.59 3.77 0.64
CA CYS A 131 6.96 5.08 0.38
C CYS A 131 5.50 5.12 0.88
N PRO A 132 5.26 5.09 2.21
CA PRO A 132 3.92 4.91 2.80
C PRO A 132 2.97 6.11 2.61
N GLY A 133 3.50 7.26 2.18
CA GLY A 133 2.71 8.44 1.83
C GLY A 133 2.22 8.43 0.38
N PHE A 134 2.79 7.57 -0.47
CA PHE A 134 2.60 7.61 -1.92
C PHE A 134 1.95 6.34 -2.47
N PHE A 135 2.50 5.15 -2.19
CA PHE A 135 1.96 3.91 -2.75
C PHE A 135 0.82 3.37 -1.88
N PRO A 136 -0.38 3.14 -2.44
CA PRO A 136 -1.49 2.56 -1.68
C PRO A 136 -1.28 1.07 -1.39
N LEU A 137 -1.82 0.64 -0.27
CA LEU A 137 -1.89 -0.78 0.07
C LEU A 137 -2.95 -1.45 -0.79
N TRP A 138 -2.57 -2.59 -1.37
CA TRP A 138 -3.42 -3.33 -2.29
C TRP A 138 -3.42 -4.82 -1.90
N ASP A 139 -4.39 -5.21 -1.08
CA ASP A 139 -4.62 -6.61 -0.74
C ASP A 139 -5.60 -7.28 -1.71
N THR A 140 -5.74 -8.60 -1.61
CA THR A 140 -6.63 -9.38 -2.47
C THR A 140 -8.09 -8.92 -2.37
N ALA A 141 -8.59 -8.67 -1.16
CA ALA A 141 -10.00 -8.32 -0.94
C ALA A 141 -10.32 -6.92 -1.47
N ILE A 142 -9.44 -5.95 -1.22
CA ILE A 142 -9.48 -4.58 -1.74
C ILE A 142 -9.36 -4.59 -3.26
N ALA A 143 -8.49 -5.42 -3.83
CA ALA A 143 -8.36 -5.55 -5.27
C ALA A 143 -9.65 -6.06 -5.92
N GLU A 144 -10.22 -7.14 -5.39
CA GLU A 144 -11.47 -7.72 -5.89
C GLU A 144 -12.65 -6.76 -5.75
N ALA A 145 -12.69 -6.03 -4.62
CA ALA A 145 -13.63 -4.97 -4.35
C ALA A 145 -13.57 -3.85 -5.40
N ALA A 146 -12.38 -3.28 -5.61
CA ALA A 146 -12.17 -2.20 -6.57
C ALA A 146 -12.46 -2.64 -8.02
N GLN A 147 -12.12 -3.87 -8.40
CA GLN A 147 -12.43 -4.41 -9.72
C GLN A 147 -13.93 -4.55 -9.97
N LYS A 148 -14.68 -5.04 -8.97
CA LYS A 148 -16.15 -5.16 -9.04
C LYS A 148 -16.81 -3.80 -9.28
N GLU A 149 -16.36 -2.75 -8.61
CA GLU A 149 -16.90 -1.39 -8.79
C GLU A 149 -16.62 -0.81 -10.18
N ARG A 150 -15.45 -1.12 -10.75
CA ARG A 150 -15.12 -0.70 -12.12
C ARG A 150 -15.94 -1.46 -13.17
N ASN A 151 -16.78 -2.42 -12.77
CA ASN A 151 -17.51 -3.34 -13.65
C ASN A 151 -16.57 -4.05 -14.66
N VAL A 152 -15.30 -4.19 -14.29
CA VAL A 152 -14.32 -4.93 -15.06
C VAL A 152 -14.55 -6.40 -14.71
N ARG A 153 -14.71 -7.27 -15.72
CA ARG A 153 -14.72 -8.72 -15.46
C ARG A 153 -13.48 -9.04 -14.64
N VAL A 154 -13.67 -9.77 -13.53
CA VAL A 154 -12.57 -10.26 -12.68
C VAL A 154 -11.76 -11.26 -13.50
N LEU A 155 -10.93 -10.73 -14.39
CA LEU A 155 -9.80 -11.43 -14.97
C LEU A 155 -8.74 -11.38 -13.86
N ASN A 156 -8.18 -12.52 -13.52
CA ASN A 156 -7.21 -12.69 -12.42
C ASN A 156 -5.90 -11.87 -12.58
N GLU A 157 -5.87 -10.92 -13.50
CA GLU A 157 -4.71 -10.11 -13.82
C GLU A 157 -4.72 -8.89 -12.91
N ARG A 158 -3.89 -8.92 -11.86
CA ARG A 158 -3.56 -7.74 -11.04
C ARG A 158 -2.37 -7.03 -11.67
N SER A 159 -2.63 -6.47 -12.85
CA SER A 159 -1.61 -5.85 -13.71
C SER A 159 -1.08 -4.54 -13.12
N SER A 160 0.00 -4.01 -13.71
CA SER A 160 0.51 -2.68 -13.39
C SER A 160 -0.50 -1.58 -13.73
N GLU A 161 -1.29 -1.77 -14.79
CA GLU A 161 -2.43 -0.90 -15.13
C GLU A 161 -3.45 -0.85 -14.00
N ASP A 162 -3.86 -2.02 -13.50
CA ASP A 162 -4.86 -2.10 -12.41
C ASP A 162 -4.39 -1.40 -11.14
N PHE A 163 -3.11 -1.57 -10.80
CA PHE A 163 -2.49 -0.90 -9.65
C PHE A 163 -2.45 0.61 -9.82
N TYR A 164 -2.06 1.10 -11.00
CA TYR A 164 -2.05 2.54 -11.31
C TYR A 164 -3.47 3.13 -11.23
N GLN A 165 -4.45 2.48 -11.83
CA GLN A 165 -5.86 2.90 -11.76
C GLN A 165 -6.37 2.91 -10.32
N PHE A 166 -5.96 1.92 -9.51
CA PHE A 166 -6.28 1.88 -8.09
C PHE A 166 -5.63 3.03 -7.31
N ALA A 167 -4.37 3.37 -7.58
CA ALA A 167 -3.73 4.57 -7.02
C ALA A 167 -4.49 5.86 -7.38
N GLY A 168 -5.00 5.96 -8.61
CA GLY A 168 -5.89 7.04 -9.04
C GLY A 168 -7.20 7.10 -8.25
N GLN A 169 -7.82 5.96 -7.95
CA GLN A 169 -9.02 5.90 -7.11
C GLN A 169 -8.74 6.36 -5.68
N VAL A 170 -7.65 5.88 -5.08
CA VAL A 170 -7.22 6.30 -3.74
C VAL A 170 -6.94 7.80 -3.71
N GLN A 171 -6.24 8.34 -4.72
CA GLN A 171 -5.97 9.77 -4.82
C GLN A 171 -7.27 10.59 -4.89
N ARG A 172 -8.23 10.20 -5.73
CA ARG A 172 -9.53 10.87 -5.83
C ARG A 172 -10.31 10.82 -4.52
N PHE A 173 -10.28 9.67 -3.83
CA PHE A 173 -10.91 9.52 -2.52
C PHE A 173 -10.28 10.45 -1.48
N ILE A 174 -8.94 10.57 -1.47
CA ILE A 174 -8.22 11.53 -0.63
C ILE A 174 -8.66 12.96 -0.96
N GLY A 175 -8.68 13.35 -2.24
CA GLY A 175 -9.08 14.69 -2.66
C GLY A 175 -10.51 15.05 -2.25
N GLY A 176 -11.46 14.13 -2.41
CA GLY A 176 -12.85 14.34 -2.02
C GLY A 176 -13.10 14.45 -0.51
N ASN A 177 -12.18 13.92 0.31
CA ASN A 177 -12.31 13.84 1.77
C ASN A 177 -11.12 14.45 2.52
N LEU A 178 -10.35 15.35 1.88
CA LEU A 178 -9.02 15.75 2.32
C LEU A 178 -8.97 16.22 3.78
N ALA A 179 -9.84 17.16 4.15
CA ALA A 179 -9.87 17.71 5.51
C ALA A 179 -10.11 16.61 6.57
N LEU A 180 -11.06 15.72 6.33
CA LEU A 180 -11.37 14.63 7.25
C LEU A 180 -10.22 13.63 7.35
N ILE A 181 -9.65 13.22 6.21
CA ILE A 181 -8.54 12.27 6.17
C ILE A 181 -7.30 12.85 6.85
N GLN A 182 -7.03 14.15 6.67
CA GLN A 182 -5.93 14.83 7.36
C GLN A 182 -6.15 14.92 8.87
N ASP A 183 -7.38 15.19 9.32
CA ASP A 183 -7.72 15.22 10.74
C ASP A 183 -7.56 13.84 11.38
N LEU A 184 -8.03 12.78 10.72
CA LEU A 184 -7.84 11.40 11.16
C LEU A 184 -6.36 11.00 11.15
N GLY A 185 -5.63 11.35 10.09
CA GLY A 185 -4.19 11.11 9.98
C GLY A 185 -3.40 11.78 11.11
N LYS A 186 -3.77 13.00 11.52
CA LYS A 186 -3.19 13.66 12.69
C LYS A 186 -3.58 12.97 13.99
N LYS A 187 -4.86 12.61 14.16
CA LYS A 187 -5.39 11.95 15.37
C LYS A 187 -4.67 10.63 15.65
N TYR A 188 -4.42 9.83 14.61
CA TYR A 188 -3.84 8.48 14.72
C TYR A 188 -2.37 8.39 14.31
N ASN A 189 -1.74 9.52 13.96
CA ASN A 189 -0.35 9.60 13.48
C ASN A 189 -0.09 8.69 12.26
N LYS A 190 -0.93 8.80 11.24
CA LYS A 190 -0.92 7.97 10.02
C LYS A 190 -0.87 8.82 8.74
N THR A 191 -0.37 8.22 7.66
CA THR A 191 -0.42 8.85 6.33
C THR A 191 -1.86 8.83 5.81
N GLU A 192 -2.18 9.76 4.91
CA GLU A 192 -3.49 9.81 4.25
C GLU A 192 -3.81 8.46 3.57
N VAL A 193 -2.81 7.86 2.93
CA VAL A 193 -2.91 6.55 2.28
C VAL A 193 -3.23 5.43 3.28
N LYS A 194 -2.65 5.42 4.48
CA LYS A 194 -2.96 4.42 5.51
C LYS A 194 -4.37 4.59 6.08
N ILE A 195 -4.85 5.82 6.23
CA ILE A 195 -6.25 6.08 6.61
C ILE A 195 -7.20 5.52 5.56
N VAL A 196 -6.92 5.70 4.26
CA VAL A 196 -7.76 5.11 3.20
C VAL A 196 -7.71 3.59 3.21
N ASP A 197 -6.54 2.98 3.44
CA ASP A 197 -6.41 1.53 3.60
C ASP A 197 -7.34 0.97 4.70
N GLU A 198 -7.48 1.65 5.83
CA GLU A 198 -8.35 1.22 6.94
C GLU A 198 -9.82 1.32 6.58
N VAL A 199 -10.20 2.39 5.88
CA VAL A 199 -11.55 2.53 5.33
C VAL A 199 -11.82 1.36 4.39
N LEU A 200 -10.96 1.15 3.38
CA LEU A 200 -11.12 0.11 2.37
C LEU A 200 -11.16 -1.28 3.00
N TRP A 201 -10.28 -1.58 3.96
CA TRP A 201 -10.29 -2.84 4.69
C TRP A 201 -11.64 -3.07 5.36
N TRP A 202 -12.17 -2.07 6.06
CA TRP A 202 -13.49 -2.18 6.69
C TRP A 202 -14.61 -2.36 5.67
N VAL A 203 -14.55 -1.62 4.55
CA VAL A 203 -15.55 -1.74 3.50
C VAL A 203 -15.51 -3.12 2.85
N THR A 204 -14.36 -3.77 2.68
CA THR A 204 -14.29 -5.14 2.12
C THR A 204 -14.96 -6.20 3.01
N GLN A 205 -15.20 -5.90 4.29
CA GLN A 205 -15.99 -6.75 5.19
C GLN A 205 -17.52 -6.50 5.04
N ARG A 206 -17.93 -5.58 4.16
CA ARG A 206 -19.32 -5.17 3.85
C ARG A 206 -19.50 -4.93 2.33
N PRO A 207 -20.70 -4.61 1.82
CA PRO A 207 -20.87 -4.22 0.40
C PRO A 207 -20.35 -2.79 0.12
N LEU A 208 -19.53 -2.59 -0.92
CA LEU A 208 -18.79 -1.33 -1.13
C LEU A 208 -19.57 -0.14 -1.69
N PHE A 209 -20.74 -0.37 -2.31
CA PHE A 209 -21.60 0.68 -2.89
C PHE A 209 -22.13 1.70 -1.87
N LEU A 210 -21.82 1.52 -0.59
CA LEU A 210 -22.17 2.44 0.49
C LEU A 210 -21.14 3.57 0.65
N ILE A 211 -19.94 3.48 0.05
CA ILE A 211 -18.78 4.34 0.40
C ILE A 211 -18.05 4.93 -0.83
N LEU A 212 -18.01 4.23 -1.96
CA LEU A 212 -17.40 4.69 -3.23
C LEU A 212 -18.48 5.01 -4.27
#